data_AF-A0A9D4PMZ4-F1
#
_entry.id   AF-A0A9D4PMZ4-F1
#
_cell.length_a   1.000
_cell.length_b   1.000
_cell.length_c   1.000
_cell.angle_alpha   90.00
_cell.angle_beta   90.00
_cell.angle_gamma   90.00
#
_symmetry.space_group_name_H-M   'P 1'
#
loop_
_entity.id
_entity.type
_entity.pdbx_description
1 polymer ?
#
loop_
_entity_poly.entity_id
_entity_poly.type
_entity_poly.pdbx_seq_one_letter_code
_entity_poly.pdbx_strand_id
1 'polypeptide(L)'
;MCSHTPIRGTARPAHYRVIYDENGFEPETLQKITFSLCHMYARCVTAVSIPAPVYYAHLAAARASCYVKATEQVDTNPINVVGDCRDKMFFI
;
A
#
# COMPACT_ATOMS: atom_id res chain seq x y z
N MET A 1 -2.34 5.07 -15.50
CA MET A 1 -2.09 6.44 -14.97
C MET A 1 -0.65 6.52 -14.49
N CYS A 2 0.05 7.62 -14.76
CA CYS A 2 1.36 7.93 -14.17
C CYS A 2 1.19 9.00 -13.08
N SER A 3 1.25 8.60 -11.81
CA SER A 3 1.03 9.51 -10.67
C SER A 3 2.30 10.11 -10.08
N HIS A 4 3.47 9.54 -10.39
CA HIS A 4 4.75 9.95 -9.82
C HIS A 4 5.64 10.60 -10.87
N THR A 5 6.52 11.47 -10.42
CA THR A 5 7.61 12.00 -11.24
C THR A 5 8.78 11.01 -11.19
N PRO A 6 9.26 10.50 -12.33
CA PRO A 6 10.42 9.60 -12.35
C PRO A 6 11.67 10.38 -11.94
N ILE A 7 12.30 9.98 -10.83
CA ILE A 7 13.57 10.57 -10.39
C ILE A 7 14.71 10.11 -11.32
N ARG A 8 14.60 8.91 -11.88
CA ARG A 8 15.58 8.33 -12.80
C ARG A 8 14.91 7.48 -13.86
N GLY A 9 15.35 7.62 -15.11
CA GLY A 9 14.87 6.82 -16.23
C GLY A 9 13.45 7.18 -16.68
N THR A 10 12.79 6.25 -17.35
CA THR A 10 11.40 6.41 -17.82
C THR A 10 10.42 5.98 -16.73
N ALA A 11 9.34 6.75 -16.55
CA ALA A 11 8.31 6.40 -15.57
C ALA A 11 7.58 5.13 -15.99
N ARG A 12 7.30 4.25 -15.02
CA ARG A 12 6.43 3.10 -15.22
C ARG A 12 5.00 3.43 -14.75
N PRO A 13 4.04 3.63 -15.67
CA PRO A 13 2.67 3.93 -15.28
C PRO A 13 2.00 2.71 -14.62
N ALA A 14 1.18 2.96 -13.60
CA ALA A 14 0.35 1.93 -12.99
C ALA A 14 -0.91 1.69 -13.84
N HIS A 15 -1.24 0.43 -14.05
CA HIS A 15 -2.42 0.00 -14.78
C HIS A 15 -3.52 -0.39 -13.79
N TYR A 16 -4.65 0.31 -13.84
CA TYR A 16 -5.80 0.10 -12.94
C TYR A 16 -6.94 -0.55 -13.72
N ARG A 17 -7.57 -1.56 -13.12
CA ARG A 17 -8.74 -2.26 -13.66
C ARG A 17 -9.79 -2.33 -12.55
N VAL A 18 -10.98 -1.81 -12.82
CA VAL A 18 -12.13 -2.00 -11.94
C VAL A 18 -12.64 -3.42 -12.14
N ILE A 19 -12.62 -4.23 -11.08
CA ILE A 19 -13.12 -5.61 -11.10
C ILE A 19 -14.58 -5.63 -10.63
N TYR A 20 -14.91 -4.75 -9.68
CA TYR A 20 -16.22 -4.68 -9.04
C TYR A 20 -16.51 -3.26 -8.60
N ASP A 21 -17.73 -2.79 -8.85
CA ASP A 21 -18.21 -1.46 -8.42
C ASP A 21 -19.74 -1.47 -8.24
N GLU A 22 -20.19 -1.30 -6.99
CA GLU A 22 -21.61 -1.14 -6.62
C GLU A 22 -22.02 0.33 -6.53
N ASN A 23 -21.06 1.25 -6.39
CA ASN A 23 -21.31 2.67 -6.18
C ASN A 23 -21.57 3.42 -7.51
N GLY A 24 -21.34 2.75 -8.65
CA GLY A 24 -21.58 3.30 -9.98
C GLY A 24 -20.70 4.52 -10.27
N PHE A 25 -19.41 4.45 -9.91
CA PHE A 25 -18.51 5.57 -10.12
C PHE A 25 -18.20 5.78 -11.60
N GLU A 26 -18.26 7.04 -12.03
CA GLU A 26 -17.69 7.46 -13.30
C GLU A 26 -16.16 7.20 -13.32
N PRO A 27 -15.59 6.70 -14.43
CA PRO A 27 -14.15 6.45 -14.56
C PRO A 27 -13.28 7.67 -14.23
N GLU A 28 -13.74 8.88 -14.56
CA GLU A 28 -13.02 10.11 -14.23
C GLU A 28 -12.92 10.32 -12.71
N THR A 29 -13.99 10.03 -11.98
CA THR A 29 -14.04 10.13 -10.52
C THR A 29 -13.07 9.14 -9.88
N LEU A 30 -13.07 7.88 -10.36
CA LEU A 30 -12.11 6.88 -9.89
C LEU A 30 -10.66 7.30 -10.19
N GLN A 31 -10.41 7.89 -11.35
CA GLN A 31 -9.10 8.39 -11.73
C GLN A 31 -8.66 9.54 -10.80
N LYS A 32 -9.54 10.47 -10.45
CA LYS A 32 -9.23 11.54 -9.50
C LYS A 32 -8.94 11.00 -8.10
N ILE A 33 -9.78 10.11 -7.58
CA ILE A 33 -9.60 9.52 -6.24
C ILE A 33 -8.27 8.77 -6.16
N THR A 34 -7.98 7.91 -7.14
CA THR A 34 -6.73 7.14 -7.17
C THR A 34 -5.50 8.04 -7.26
N PHE A 35 -5.57 9.13 -8.02
CA PHE A 35 -4.49 10.12 -8.08
C PHE A 35 -4.29 10.86 -6.75
N SER A 36 -5.37 11.27 -6.08
CA SER A 36 -5.30 11.88 -4.75
C SER A 36 -4.70 10.94 -3.71
N LEU A 37 -5.07 9.65 -3.74
CA LEU A 37 -4.51 8.64 -2.83
C LEU A 37 -2.99 8.43 -3.02
N CYS A 38 -2.43 8.70 -4.21
CA CYS A 38 -0.99 8.67 -4.44
C CYS A 38 -0.22 9.80 -3.74
N HIS A 39 -0.91 10.84 -3.25
CA HIS A 39 -0.29 11.97 -2.53
C HIS A 39 -0.39 11.83 -1.01
N MET A 40 -1.11 10.83 -0.51
CA MET A 40 -1.34 10.63 0.93
C MET A 40 -0.29 9.74 1.62
N TYR A 41 0.83 9.45 0.95
CA TYR A 41 1.83 8.54 1.51
C TYR A 41 2.72 9.26 2.53
N ALA A 42 2.51 8.97 3.82
CA ALA A 42 3.13 9.68 4.93
C ALA A 42 4.67 9.62 5.00
N ARG A 43 5.34 8.69 4.31
CA ARG A 43 6.82 8.56 4.37
C ARG A 43 7.56 9.46 3.39
N CYS A 44 6.89 10.08 2.42
CA CYS A 44 7.53 11.03 1.52
C CYS A 44 6.61 12.20 1.15
N VAL A 45 7.21 13.32 0.78
CA VAL A 45 6.52 14.55 0.37
C VAL A 45 6.17 14.54 -1.13
N THR A 46 6.51 13.46 -1.84
CA THR A 46 6.29 13.31 -3.27
C THR A 46 5.16 12.31 -3.57
N ALA A 47 4.54 12.47 -4.73
CA ALA A 47 3.55 11.53 -5.22
C ALA A 47 4.18 10.17 -5.53
N VAL A 48 3.59 9.11 -4.99
CA VAL A 48 4.05 7.73 -5.22
C VAL A 48 3.41 7.13 -6.48
N SER A 49 4.00 6.05 -6.98
CA SER A 49 3.60 5.40 -8.24
C SER A 49 2.28 4.61 -8.15
N ILE A 50 1.85 4.26 -6.93
CA ILE A 50 0.67 3.45 -6.61
C ILE A 50 0.01 4.07 -5.37
N PRO A 51 -1.33 4.02 -5.19
CA PRO A 51 -2.02 4.56 -4.03
C PRO A 51 -1.39 4.17 -2.70
N ALA A 52 -1.36 5.12 -1.76
CA ALA A 52 -0.88 4.92 -0.40
C ALA A 52 -1.38 3.62 0.28
N PRO A 53 -2.67 3.24 0.23
CA PRO A 53 -3.14 2.00 0.88
C PRO A 53 -2.49 0.73 0.32
N VAL A 54 -2.25 0.66 -0.99
CA VAL A 54 -1.58 -0.50 -1.62
C VAL A 54 -0.12 -0.57 -1.18
N TYR A 55 0.55 0.58 -1.10
CA TYR A 55 1.92 0.67 -0.63
C TYR A 55 2.06 0.23 0.84
N TYR A 56 1.12 0.63 1.69
CA TYR A 56 1.06 0.21 3.08
C TYR A 56 0.81 -1.30 3.24
N ALA A 57 -0.05 -1.89 2.41
CA ALA A 57 -0.25 -3.33 2.41
C ALA A 57 1.05 -4.09 2.07
N HIS A 58 1.85 -3.60 1.13
CA HIS A 58 3.16 -4.19 0.82
C HIS A 58 4.14 -4.11 2.00
N LEU A 59 4.20 -2.97 2.70
CA LEU A 59 5.04 -2.82 3.89
C LEU A 59 4.59 -3.74 5.03
N ALA A 60 3.28 -3.83 5.27
CA ALA A 60 2.70 -4.72 6.27
C ALA A 60 3.00 -6.20 5.95
N ALA A 61 2.85 -6.62 4.69
CA ALA A 61 3.18 -7.97 4.25
C ALA A 61 4.68 -8.30 4.39
N ALA A 62 5.56 -7.36 4.01
CA ALA A 62 7.00 -7.51 4.21
C ALA A 62 7.35 -7.65 5.69
N ARG A 63 6.73 -6.84 6.56
CA ARG A 63 6.92 -6.91 8.01
C ARG A 63 6.42 -8.22 8.59
N ALA A 64 5.26 -8.70 8.14
CA ALA A 64 4.73 -10.00 8.52
C ALA A 64 5.67 -11.15 8.12
N SER A 65 6.27 -11.08 6.92
CA SER A 65 7.27 -12.07 6.48
C SER A 65 8.49 -12.12 7.39
N CYS A 66 8.95 -10.97 7.92
CA CYS A 66 10.02 -10.94 8.92
C CYS A 66 9.63 -11.68 10.21
N TYR A 67 8.38 -11.52 10.67
CA TYR A 67 7.90 -12.25 11.85
C TYR A 67 7.82 -13.75 11.61
N VAL A 68 7.27 -14.18 10.47
CA VAL A 68 7.21 -15.60 10.11
C VAL A 68 8.60 -16.23 10.14
N LYS A 69 9.59 -15.60 9.51
CA LYS A 69 10.99 -16.10 9.49
C LYS A 69 11.62 -16.16 10.89
N ALA A 70 11.31 -15.19 11.76
CA ALA A 70 11.84 -15.16 13.12
C ALA A 70 11.23 -16.27 14.01
N THR A 71 10.04 -16.76 13.68
CA THR A 71 9.29 -17.74 14.47
C THR A 71 9.41 -19.17 13.92
N GLU A 72 10.21 -19.41 12.87
CA GLU A 72 10.44 -20.75 12.29
C GLU A 72 10.97 -21.82 13.28
N GLN A 73 11.31 -21.44 14.51
CA GLN A 73 11.74 -22.35 15.59
C GLN A 73 10.73 -22.55 16.72
N VAL A 74 9.57 -21.87 16.72
CA VAL A 74 8.61 -21.88 17.83
C VAL A 74 7.18 -22.04 17.29
N ASP A 75 6.45 -23.05 17.76
CA ASP A 75 5.06 -23.38 17.38
C ASP A 75 4.02 -22.35 17.92
N THR A 76 4.26 -21.06 17.69
CA THR A 76 3.38 -19.96 18.07
C THR A 76 2.85 -19.26 16.83
N ASN A 77 1.59 -18.82 16.85
CA ASN A 77 0.98 -18.06 15.75
C ASN A 77 1.80 -16.79 15.43
N PRO A 78 2.58 -16.74 14.33
CA PRO A 78 3.63 -15.73 14.15
C PRO A 78 3.10 -14.36 13.69
N ILE A 79 1.81 -14.29 13.36
CA ILE A 79 1.15 -13.11 12.76
C ILE A 79 0.42 -12.29 13.82
N ASN A 80 0.19 -12.84 15.02
CA ASN A 80 -0.52 -12.13 16.09
C ASN A 80 0.38 -11.08 16.74
N VAL A 81 0.22 -9.84 16.31
CA VAL A 81 0.85 -8.68 16.94
C VAL A 81 0.25 -8.47 18.33
N VAL A 82 1.12 -8.24 19.33
CA VAL A 82 0.72 -8.02 20.74
C VAL A 82 -0.19 -6.78 20.86
N GLY A 83 -1.19 -6.89 21.76
CA GLY A 83 -2.47 -6.17 21.74
C GLY A 83 -2.50 -4.64 21.75
N ASP A 84 -1.37 -3.95 21.94
CA ASP A 84 -1.32 -2.47 21.88
C ASP A 84 -0.80 -1.93 20.52
N CYS A 85 -0.30 -2.80 19.65
CA CYS A 85 0.27 -2.38 18.37
C CYS A 85 -0.66 -2.64 17.17
N ARG A 86 -1.82 -3.28 17.38
CA ARG A 86 -2.72 -3.72 16.30
C ARG A 86 -3.31 -2.57 15.50
N ASP A 87 -3.69 -1.48 16.16
CA ASP A 87 -4.34 -0.32 15.53
C ASP A 87 -3.33 0.77 15.11
N LYS A 88 -2.03 0.50 15.30
CA LYS A 88 -0.94 1.41 14.95
C LYS A 88 -0.34 1.00 13.60
N MET A 89 0.12 1.98 12.82
CA MET A 89 0.92 1.71 11.61
C MET A 89 2.35 1.29 11.97
N PHE A 90 2.54 0.18 12.69
CA PHE A 90 3.88 -0.31 13.12
C PHE A 90 4.79 -0.75 11.96
N PHE A 91 4.24 -0.87 10.76
CA PHE A 91 4.93 -1.28 9.54
C PHE A 91 5.37 -0.11 8.65
N ILE A 92 5.01 1.13 9.02
CA ILE A 92 5.41 2.33 8.29
C ILE A 92 6.80 2.78 8.71
#